data_AF-A0ABC8WS43-F1
#
_entry.id   AF-A0ABC8WS43-F1
#
_cell.length_a   1.000
_cell.length_b   1.000
_cell.length_c   1.000
_cell.angle_alpha   90.00
_cell.angle_beta   90.00
_cell.angle_gamma   90.00
#
_symmetry.space_group_name_H-M   'P 1'
#
loop_
_entity.id
_entity.type
_entity.pdbx_description
1 polymer ?
#
loop_
_entity_poly.entity_id
_entity_poly.type
_entity_poly.pdbx_seq_one_letter_code
_entity_poly.pdbx_strand_id
1 'polypeptide(L)'
;MSEKPVAADRRVCHHRPLRLLVILILLFLAAPGALFFFMSTGVVLPRIRIEYDYDRCGGAHSSARIDQPPPSSSSPSPPPPDSVVDGAAEEPRPPPPPPRQLTDPPLSLGPVVPDYDDRRATWLRDNPRFPAFVAPGRPRVLVVSGSSPRRCSVPDGDHMLLRAFKNKVDYCRVHGFDIFYSTAVLDAELNGFWTKLPLLRSLMLAHPETEFLWWMDSDLMLTDMLAEPPWGRYARHNLVVPGWDDKVYGERSWLGINAGSFIIRNCRWSLDLLDAWARMGARGPVREMYGKRVAETLSDRGPYEACDQSALVYLLVTERGRWGGETLLENSYSLHGFWAGIVDRYEEMRRPGAGEPVPLVTHFVGCKPCSGEDSSYDAAVCRRGMERALNFADDQVLSMYGFGHESLNTTAVLRVRNDTGGPLDADDAELGRHLHPAFRAANL
;
A
#
# COMPACT_ATOMS: atom_id res chain seq x y z
N MET A 1 -0.71 77.44 53.99
CA MET A 1 -0.74 77.90 52.59
C MET A 1 -1.59 76.87 51.83
N SER A 2 -2.90 77.13 51.73
CA SER A 2 -3.65 77.35 50.47
C SER A 2 -3.40 76.22 49.44
N GLU A 3 -4.36 75.39 49.03
CA GLU A 3 -5.64 75.78 48.40
C GLU A 3 -6.74 74.69 48.53
N LYS A 4 -7.99 75.19 48.61
CA LYS A 4 -9.32 74.69 48.14
C LYS A 4 -9.64 73.18 48.06
N PRO A 5 -10.80 72.76 48.62
CA PRO A 5 -11.45 71.50 48.26
C PRO A 5 -12.47 71.70 47.11
N VAL A 6 -12.55 70.73 46.18
CA VAL A 6 -13.67 70.61 45.24
C VAL A 6 -14.30 69.23 45.45
N ALA A 7 -15.61 69.23 45.69
CA ALA A 7 -16.44 68.05 45.87
C ALA A 7 -17.20 67.70 44.58
N ALA A 8 -17.29 66.41 44.27
CA ALA A 8 -18.26 65.72 43.40
C ALA A 8 -17.84 64.24 43.34
N ASP A 9 -18.66 63.19 43.26
CA ASP A 9 -20.10 62.98 43.26
C ASP A 9 -20.28 61.48 43.62
N ARG A 10 -21.36 61.13 44.34
CA ARG A 10 -21.75 59.72 44.53
C ARG A 10 -22.47 59.27 43.27
N ARG A 11 -22.13 58.11 42.68
CA ARG A 11 -23.11 57.26 41.97
C ARG A 11 -22.65 55.82 41.67
N VAL A 12 -23.34 54.91 42.37
CA VAL A 12 -23.67 53.49 42.11
C VAL A 12 -23.13 52.85 40.82
N CYS A 13 -22.30 51.80 40.98
CA CYS A 13 -21.88 50.90 39.91
C CYS A 13 -22.95 49.82 39.68
N HIS A 14 -23.66 49.86 38.54
CA HIS A 14 -24.59 48.82 38.12
C HIS A 14 -23.84 47.63 37.49
N HIS A 15 -23.92 46.46 38.12
CA HIS A 15 -23.54 45.16 37.54
C HIS A 15 -24.39 44.84 36.31
N ARG A 16 -23.81 44.90 35.09
CA ARG A 16 -24.48 44.36 33.89
C ARG A 16 -23.65 43.99 32.63
N PRO A 17 -22.35 43.60 32.66
CA PRO A 17 -21.71 43.06 31.44
C PRO A 17 -21.58 41.53 31.38
N LEU A 18 -21.65 40.80 32.51
CA LEU A 18 -21.27 39.38 32.52
C LEU A 18 -22.35 38.42 31.96
N ARG A 19 -23.64 38.74 32.12
CA ARG A 19 -24.74 37.86 31.65
C ARG A 19 -24.91 37.87 30.13
N LEU A 20 -24.67 38.99 29.46
CA LEU A 20 -24.75 39.06 28.00
C LEU A 20 -23.61 38.28 27.33
N LEU A 21 -22.41 38.32 27.90
CA LEU A 21 -21.25 37.59 27.37
C LEU A 21 -21.44 36.07 27.47
N VAL A 22 -22.01 35.58 28.59
CA VAL A 22 -22.32 34.15 28.77
C VAL A 22 -23.42 33.68 27.80
N ILE A 23 -24.44 34.51 27.54
CA ILE A 23 -25.51 34.18 26.59
C ILE A 23 -24.96 34.13 25.14
N LEU A 24 -24.07 35.06 24.77
CA LEU A 24 -23.42 35.07 23.45
C LEU A 24 -22.49 33.87 23.24
N ILE A 25 -21.75 33.45 24.27
CA ILE A 25 -20.88 32.25 24.22
C ILE A 25 -21.72 30.97 24.09
N LEU A 26 -22.84 30.87 24.81
CA LEU A 26 -23.77 29.73 24.68
C LEU A 26 -24.41 29.66 23.30
N LEU A 27 -24.79 30.80 22.70
CA LEU A 27 -25.35 30.84 21.34
C LEU A 27 -24.32 30.44 20.26
N PHE A 28 -23.05 30.83 20.40
CA PHE A 28 -22.01 30.49 19.42
C PHE A 28 -21.45 29.07 19.57
N LEU A 29 -21.51 28.45 20.76
CA LEU A 29 -21.04 27.07 20.97
C LEU A 29 -22.15 26.02 20.84
N ALA A 30 -23.40 26.34 21.18
CA ALA A 30 -24.50 25.39 21.11
C ALA A 30 -25.17 25.32 19.72
N ALA A 31 -25.19 26.43 18.96
CA ALA A 31 -25.82 26.46 17.63
C ALA A 31 -25.13 25.56 16.58
N PRO A 32 -23.79 25.41 16.54
CA PRO A 32 -23.15 24.45 15.64
C PRO A 32 -23.41 22.98 16.03
N GLY A 33 -23.57 22.71 17.33
CA GLY A 33 -23.83 21.36 17.85
C GLY A 33 -25.25 20.86 17.56
N ALA A 34 -26.26 21.74 17.63
CA ALA A 34 -27.64 21.38 17.34
C ALA A 34 -27.90 21.16 15.84
N LEU A 35 -27.23 21.92 14.96
CA LEU A 35 -27.31 21.72 13.51
C LEU A 35 -26.62 20.41 13.07
N PHE A 36 -25.54 20.01 13.75
CA PHE A 36 -24.89 18.72 13.50
C PHE A 36 -25.77 17.54 13.93
N PHE A 37 -26.53 17.66 15.02
CA PHE A 37 -27.42 16.60 15.51
C PHE A 37 -28.72 16.44 14.70
N PHE A 38 -29.26 17.51 14.11
CA PHE A 38 -30.47 17.42 13.29
C PHE A 38 -30.22 17.16 11.79
N MET A 39 -28.99 17.37 11.29
CA MET A 39 -28.59 16.99 9.93
C MET A 39 -28.00 15.57 9.82
N SER A 40 -27.77 14.88 10.94
CA SER A 40 -27.16 13.53 10.97
C SER A 40 -28.16 12.38 11.15
N THR A 41 -29.45 12.66 11.33
CA THR A 41 -30.52 11.64 11.29
C THR A 41 -30.84 11.28 9.84
N GLY A 42 -29.91 10.58 9.17
CA GLY A 42 -30.09 10.15 7.78
C GLY A 42 -28.93 9.40 7.16
N VAL A 43 -27.76 9.34 7.83
CA VAL A 43 -26.65 8.52 7.36
C VAL A 43 -26.46 7.35 8.32
N VAL A 44 -27.13 6.24 8.01
CA VAL A 44 -26.71 4.94 8.52
C VAL A 44 -25.36 4.65 7.85
N LEU A 45 -24.26 5.07 8.48
CA LEU A 45 -22.95 4.54 8.14
C LEU A 45 -22.97 3.07 8.55
N PRO A 46 -22.85 2.11 7.61
CA PRO A 46 -22.75 0.72 7.99
C PRO A 46 -21.51 0.56 8.88
N ARG A 47 -21.68 0.00 10.09
CA ARG A 47 -20.58 -0.56 10.86
C ARG A 47 -20.06 -1.76 10.08
N ILE A 48 -19.15 -1.51 9.15
CA ILE A 48 -18.51 -2.57 8.37
C ILE A 48 -17.43 -3.20 9.25
N ARG A 49 -17.75 -4.36 9.81
CA ARG A 49 -16.79 -5.31 10.38
C ARG A 49 -17.07 -6.64 9.71
N ILE A 50 -16.31 -6.97 8.67
CA ILE A 50 -16.59 -8.12 7.80
C ILE A 50 -15.34 -9.01 7.66
N GLU A 51 -15.62 -10.31 7.57
CA GLU A 51 -14.73 -11.45 7.71
C GLU A 51 -14.01 -11.88 6.41
N TYR A 52 -12.85 -12.50 6.61
CA TYR A 52 -11.94 -13.07 5.64
C TYR A 52 -12.23 -14.56 5.42
N ASP A 53 -12.23 -14.96 4.15
CA ASP A 53 -11.91 -16.32 3.73
C ASP A 53 -10.58 -16.19 2.98
N TYR A 54 -9.60 -17.04 3.27
CA TYR A 54 -8.28 -16.97 2.65
C TYR A 54 -8.31 -17.71 1.32
N ASP A 55 -8.30 -16.94 0.23
CA ASP A 55 -8.40 -17.52 -1.12
C ASP A 55 -7.10 -18.22 -1.55
N ARG A 56 -7.30 -19.42 -2.10
CA ARG A 56 -6.24 -20.23 -2.73
C ARG A 56 -5.85 -19.64 -4.08
N CYS A 57 -4.80 -18.83 -4.09
CA CYS A 57 -4.19 -18.34 -5.33
C CYS A 57 -2.72 -18.73 -5.52
N GLY A 58 -2.17 -19.63 -4.68
CA GLY A 58 -0.76 -20.05 -4.73
C GLY A 58 -0.50 -21.56 -4.81
N GLY A 59 -1.55 -22.39 -4.90
CA GLY A 59 -1.43 -23.85 -4.90
C GLY A 59 -1.28 -24.44 -6.30
N ALA A 60 -0.21 -24.12 -7.02
CA ALA A 60 0.20 -24.87 -8.21
C ALA A 60 1.71 -25.06 -8.17
N HIS A 61 2.15 -26.32 -8.16
CA HIS A 61 3.54 -26.73 -8.17
C HIS A 61 4.33 -25.96 -9.23
N SER A 62 5.26 -25.12 -8.79
CA SER A 62 6.39 -24.73 -9.65
C SER A 62 7.11 -26.02 -10.00
N SER A 63 7.04 -26.44 -11.26
CA SER A 63 7.87 -27.51 -11.79
C SER A 63 9.31 -27.01 -11.98
N ALA A 64 9.92 -26.49 -10.92
CA ALA A 64 11.36 -26.35 -10.82
C ALA A 64 11.88 -27.61 -10.14
N ARG A 65 12.18 -28.63 -10.95
CA ARG A 65 12.86 -29.84 -10.49
C ARG A 65 14.29 -29.44 -10.10
N ILE A 66 14.50 -29.12 -8.83
CA ILE A 66 15.82 -29.04 -8.21
C ILE A 66 15.98 -30.33 -7.41
N ASP A 67 16.90 -31.18 -7.87
CA ASP A 67 17.27 -32.41 -7.18
C ASP A 67 17.84 -32.06 -5.79
N GLN A 68 17.11 -32.41 -4.73
CA GLN A 68 17.64 -32.46 -3.37
C GLN A 68 17.50 -33.89 -2.81
N PRO A 69 18.53 -34.41 -2.11
CA PRO A 69 18.50 -35.75 -1.53
C PRO A 69 17.55 -35.81 -0.31
N PRO A 70 17.02 -37.00 0.03
CA PRO A 70 16.02 -37.13 1.09
C PRO A 70 16.61 -36.85 2.48
N PRO A 71 15.85 -36.23 3.41
CA PRO A 71 16.30 -36.00 4.77
C PRO A 71 16.29 -37.31 5.57
N SER A 72 17.35 -37.51 6.35
CA SER A 72 17.47 -38.54 7.36
C SER A 72 16.56 -38.28 8.56
N SER A 73 15.99 -39.35 9.10
CA SER A 73 15.08 -39.36 10.26
C SER A 73 15.68 -38.80 11.54
N SER A 74 14.95 -37.90 12.22
CA SER A 74 15.19 -37.57 13.64
C SER A 74 13.88 -37.38 14.40
N SER A 75 13.89 -37.93 15.62
CA SER A 75 12.87 -38.20 16.64
C SER A 75 11.99 -37.00 17.10
N PRO A 76 10.83 -37.25 17.76
CA PRO A 76 9.89 -36.20 18.14
C PRO A 76 10.38 -35.34 19.33
N SER A 77 10.11 -34.03 19.24
CA SER A 77 10.36 -33.06 20.32
C SER A 77 9.18 -32.99 21.31
N PRO A 78 9.41 -32.65 22.60
CA PRO A 78 8.37 -32.61 23.63
C PRO A 78 7.45 -31.37 23.50
N PRO A 79 6.23 -31.39 24.07
CA PRO A 79 5.28 -30.28 23.95
C PRO A 79 5.69 -29.06 24.80
N PRO A 80 5.34 -27.83 24.36
CA PRO A 80 5.63 -26.60 25.09
C PRO A 80 4.67 -26.42 26.30
N PRO A 81 5.06 -25.66 27.33
CA PRO A 81 4.23 -25.42 28.51
C PRO A 81 3.07 -24.46 28.20
N ASP A 82 1.92 -24.76 28.81
CA ASP A 82 0.68 -23.98 28.72
C ASP A 82 0.90 -22.50 29.09
N SER A 83 0.64 -21.62 28.14
CA SER A 83 0.48 -20.19 28.41
C SER A 83 -1.01 -19.92 28.64
N VAL A 84 -1.32 -19.56 29.88
CA VAL A 84 -2.63 -19.07 30.31
C VAL A 84 -2.98 -17.82 29.49
N VAL A 85 -3.96 -17.94 28.59
CA VAL A 85 -4.55 -16.80 27.88
C VAL A 85 -5.74 -16.33 28.71
N ASP A 86 -5.66 -15.11 29.24
CA ASP A 86 -6.81 -14.42 29.82
C ASP A 86 -7.93 -14.32 28.77
N GLY A 87 -9.03 -15.04 29.06
CA GLY A 87 -10.20 -15.16 28.19
C GLY A 87 -11.09 -13.92 28.23
N ALA A 88 -10.68 -12.85 27.56
CA ALA A 88 -11.65 -11.88 27.06
C ALA A 88 -12.39 -12.53 25.88
N ALA A 89 -13.53 -13.14 26.15
CA ALA A 89 -14.42 -13.70 25.13
C ALA A 89 -14.78 -12.60 24.12
N GLU A 90 -14.31 -12.75 22.88
CA GLU A 90 -14.79 -11.94 21.76
C GLU A 90 -16.32 -12.11 21.64
N GLU A 91 -17.06 -11.01 21.60
CA GLU A 91 -18.50 -11.05 21.34
C GLU A 91 -18.79 -11.86 20.06
N PRO A 92 -19.81 -12.75 20.08
CA PRO A 92 -20.18 -13.55 18.92
C PRO A 92 -20.61 -12.63 17.77
N ARG A 93 -19.89 -12.72 16.65
CA ARG A 93 -20.03 -11.82 15.50
C ARG A 93 -21.15 -12.30 14.56
N PRO A 94 -21.85 -11.38 13.88
CA PRO A 94 -22.83 -11.76 12.86
C PRO A 94 -22.14 -12.41 11.65
N PRO A 95 -22.77 -13.40 10.98
CA PRO A 95 -22.20 -14.06 9.82
C PRO A 95 -22.04 -13.10 8.63
N PRO A 96 -21.08 -13.34 7.72
CA PRO A 96 -20.94 -12.54 6.51
C PRO A 96 -22.19 -12.64 5.63
N PRO A 97 -22.47 -11.64 4.78
CA PRO A 97 -23.59 -11.71 3.84
C PRO A 97 -23.48 -12.94 2.93
N PRO A 98 -24.59 -13.47 2.39
CA PRO A 98 -24.51 -14.59 1.45
C PRO A 98 -23.69 -14.21 0.20
N PRO A 99 -22.92 -15.15 -0.38
CA PRO A 99 -22.19 -14.90 -1.63
C PRO A 99 -23.12 -14.53 -2.78
N ARG A 100 -22.61 -13.69 -3.68
CA ARG A 100 -23.30 -13.29 -4.92
C ARG A 100 -23.57 -14.51 -5.80
N GLN A 101 -24.78 -14.60 -6.34
CA GLN A 101 -25.20 -15.62 -7.29
C GLN A 101 -24.97 -15.15 -8.72
N LEU A 102 -24.84 -16.10 -9.66
CA LEU A 102 -24.63 -15.80 -11.08
C LEU A 102 -25.83 -15.07 -11.73
N THR A 103 -27.00 -15.14 -11.11
CA THR A 103 -28.23 -14.45 -11.53
C THR A 103 -28.31 -13.01 -11.05
N ASP A 104 -27.46 -12.62 -10.10
CA ASP A 104 -27.45 -11.26 -9.57
C ASP A 104 -26.84 -10.29 -10.60
N PRO A 105 -27.18 -8.98 -10.54
CA PRO A 105 -26.51 -7.98 -11.35
C PRO A 105 -24.98 -8.01 -11.17
N PRO A 106 -24.19 -7.63 -12.18
CA PRO A 106 -22.73 -7.55 -12.04
C PRO A 106 -22.32 -6.63 -10.88
N LEU A 107 -21.25 -7.00 -10.17
CA LEU A 107 -20.67 -6.15 -9.12
C LEU A 107 -20.26 -4.79 -9.69
N SER A 108 -20.49 -3.73 -8.91
CA SER A 108 -20.05 -2.37 -9.19
C SER A 108 -19.39 -1.80 -7.94
N LEU A 109 -18.23 -1.13 -8.09
CA LEU A 109 -17.52 -0.51 -6.96
C LEU A 109 -18.15 0.82 -6.53
N GLY A 110 -19.21 1.27 -7.20
CA GLY A 110 -19.95 2.49 -6.92
C GLY A 110 -20.52 3.13 -8.19
N PRO A 111 -21.26 4.25 -8.06
CA PRO A 111 -21.84 4.93 -9.20
C PRO A 111 -20.79 5.32 -10.24
N VAL A 112 -21.16 5.18 -11.52
CA VAL A 112 -20.34 5.63 -12.65
C VAL A 112 -20.21 7.16 -12.59
N VAL A 113 -19.00 7.67 -12.77
CA VAL A 113 -18.70 9.12 -12.76
C VAL A 113 -18.15 9.50 -14.14
N PRO A 114 -19.01 9.71 -15.16
CA PRO A 114 -18.59 9.84 -16.56
C PRO A 114 -17.75 11.10 -16.83
N ASP A 115 -17.96 12.17 -16.06
CA ASP A 115 -17.31 13.47 -16.15
C ASP A 115 -16.15 13.62 -15.14
N TYR A 116 -15.59 12.51 -14.64
CA TYR A 116 -14.60 12.54 -13.56
C TYR A 116 -13.37 13.41 -13.89
N ASP A 117 -12.84 13.30 -15.12
CA ASP A 117 -11.65 14.07 -15.52
C ASP A 117 -11.92 15.58 -15.55
N ASP A 118 -13.09 16.01 -16.04
CA ASP A 118 -13.50 17.41 -16.04
C ASP A 118 -13.71 17.95 -14.62
N ARG A 119 -14.31 17.13 -13.74
CA ARG A 119 -14.50 17.46 -12.32
C ARG A 119 -13.15 17.58 -11.61
N ARG A 120 -12.23 16.65 -11.85
CA ARG A 120 -10.87 16.66 -11.28
C ARG A 120 -10.08 17.88 -11.79
N ALA A 121 -10.13 18.16 -13.08
CA ALA A 121 -9.48 19.33 -13.67
C ALA A 121 -10.02 20.65 -13.09
N THR A 122 -11.35 20.73 -12.87
CA THR A 122 -11.98 21.88 -12.23
C THR A 122 -11.51 22.03 -10.78
N TRP A 123 -11.53 20.94 -10.02
CA TRP A 123 -11.05 20.95 -8.63
C TRP A 123 -9.59 21.40 -8.54
N LEU A 124 -8.71 20.92 -9.41
CA LEU A 124 -7.28 21.30 -9.43
C LEU A 124 -7.08 22.79 -9.73
N ARG A 125 -7.87 23.36 -10.65
CA ARG A 125 -7.84 24.81 -10.94
C ARG A 125 -8.29 25.64 -9.74
N ASP A 126 -9.32 25.18 -9.02
CA ASP A 126 -9.88 25.88 -7.87
C ASP A 126 -9.05 25.69 -6.59
N ASN A 127 -8.16 24.69 -6.56
CA ASN A 127 -7.33 24.33 -5.40
C ASN A 127 -5.82 24.32 -5.72
N PRO A 128 -5.22 25.46 -6.13
CA PRO A 128 -3.83 25.51 -6.59
C PRO A 128 -2.78 25.16 -5.53
N ARG A 129 -3.15 25.13 -4.24
CA ARG A 129 -2.28 24.67 -3.14
C ARG A 129 -2.05 23.16 -3.14
N PHE A 130 -2.84 22.41 -3.89
CA PHE A 130 -2.76 20.95 -3.99
C PHE A 130 -2.53 20.54 -5.45
N PRO A 131 -1.33 20.82 -6.02
CA PRO A 131 -1.06 20.50 -7.40
C PRO A 131 -0.89 18.99 -7.61
N ALA A 132 -1.33 18.51 -8.78
CA ALA A 132 -1.13 17.14 -9.24
C ALA A 132 0.34 16.81 -9.58
N PHE A 133 1.17 17.84 -9.77
CA PHE A 133 2.60 17.70 -10.02
C PHE A 133 3.35 18.58 -9.02
N VAL A 134 4.28 17.97 -8.27
CA VAL A 134 5.07 18.65 -7.23
C VAL A 134 6.28 19.38 -7.79
N ALA A 135 6.74 18.99 -8.99
CA ALA A 135 7.77 19.66 -9.77
C ALA A 135 7.54 19.38 -11.27
N PRO A 136 8.22 20.09 -12.20
CA PRO A 136 8.09 19.82 -13.63
C PRO A 136 8.34 18.34 -13.97
N GLY A 137 7.32 17.68 -14.52
CA GLY A 137 7.38 16.26 -14.89
C GLY A 137 7.34 15.27 -13.71
N ARG A 138 7.23 15.76 -12.46
CA ARG A 138 7.20 14.94 -11.25
C ARG A 138 5.79 14.91 -10.63
N PRO A 139 5.04 13.80 -10.76
CA PRO A 139 3.68 13.70 -10.27
C PRO A 139 3.63 13.65 -8.74
N ARG A 140 2.48 14.05 -8.17
CA ARG A 140 2.14 13.71 -6.79
C ARG A 140 1.72 12.24 -6.76
N VAL A 141 2.38 11.46 -5.91
CA VAL A 141 2.18 10.01 -5.79
C VAL A 141 1.67 9.67 -4.40
N LEU A 142 0.60 8.88 -4.35
CA LEU A 142 0.10 8.22 -3.15
C LEU A 142 0.47 6.74 -3.19
N VAL A 143 1.42 6.32 -2.35
CA VAL A 143 1.74 4.91 -2.15
C VAL A 143 0.65 4.29 -1.28
N VAL A 144 0.06 3.19 -1.73
CA VAL A 144 -1.03 2.50 -1.05
C VAL A 144 -0.58 1.08 -0.73
N SER A 145 -0.69 0.70 0.54
CA SER A 145 -0.45 -0.68 1.00
C SER A 145 -1.49 -1.06 2.04
N GLY A 146 -1.47 -2.29 2.50
CA GLY A 146 -2.37 -2.72 3.54
C GLY A 146 -2.18 -4.17 3.95
N SER A 147 -2.80 -4.53 5.06
CA SER A 147 -2.84 -5.90 5.57
C SER A 147 -4.20 -6.17 6.22
N SER A 148 -4.44 -7.42 6.59
CA SER A 148 -5.63 -7.77 7.37
C SER A 148 -5.66 -6.98 8.70
N PRO A 149 -6.85 -6.55 9.20
CA PRO A 149 -7.04 -6.12 10.58
C PRO A 149 -6.96 -7.29 11.56
N ARG A 150 -7.02 -8.54 11.08
CA ARG A 150 -6.83 -9.70 11.93
C ARG A 150 -5.35 -9.84 12.24
N ARG A 151 -5.08 -10.22 13.49
CA ARG A 151 -3.77 -10.69 13.90
C ARG A 151 -3.31 -11.81 12.98
N CYS A 152 -2.04 -11.82 12.64
CA CYS A 152 -1.44 -12.91 11.90
C CYS A 152 -1.54 -14.23 12.69
N SER A 153 -1.77 -15.33 11.98
CA SER A 153 -1.75 -16.68 12.58
C SER A 153 -0.32 -17.14 12.84
N VAL A 154 0.65 -16.66 12.04
CA VAL A 154 2.08 -16.89 12.25
C VAL A 154 2.58 -16.01 13.41
N PRO A 155 3.25 -16.56 14.44
CA PRO A 155 3.64 -15.82 15.65
C PRO A 155 4.44 -14.51 15.44
N ASP A 156 5.19 -14.40 14.34
CA ASP A 156 6.00 -13.22 13.99
C ASP A 156 5.48 -12.43 12.77
N GLY A 157 4.32 -12.83 12.22
CA GLY A 157 3.79 -12.27 10.98
C GLY A 157 3.50 -10.77 11.10
N ASP A 158 2.88 -10.35 12.21
CA ASP A 158 2.60 -8.93 12.46
C ASP A 158 3.88 -8.10 12.60
N HIS A 159 4.93 -8.67 13.19
CA HIS A 159 6.23 -8.00 13.30
C HIS A 159 6.87 -7.82 11.92
N MET A 160 6.76 -8.83 11.05
CA MET A 160 7.24 -8.74 9.67
C MET A 160 6.49 -7.66 8.88
N LEU A 161 5.16 -7.60 9.02
CA LEU A 161 4.33 -6.56 8.39
C LEU A 161 4.70 -5.16 8.88
N LEU A 162 4.97 -4.99 10.18
CA LEU A 162 5.43 -3.73 10.74
C LEU A 162 6.76 -3.29 10.12
N ARG A 163 7.74 -4.21 10.00
CA ARG A 163 9.03 -3.90 9.37
C ARG A 163 8.88 -3.57 7.88
N ALA A 164 8.02 -4.30 7.18
CA ALA A 164 7.68 -4.02 5.78
C ALA A 164 7.03 -2.64 5.61
N PHE A 165 6.15 -2.25 6.53
CA PHE A 165 5.56 -0.91 6.53
C PHE A 165 6.60 0.16 6.81
N LYS A 166 7.49 -0.03 7.81
CA LYS A 166 8.61 0.88 8.07
C LYS A 166 9.44 1.12 6.80
N ASN A 167 9.80 0.07 6.07
CA ASN A 167 10.54 0.18 4.81
C ASN A 167 9.84 1.10 3.80
N LYS A 168 8.54 0.94 3.61
CA LYS A 168 7.74 1.81 2.72
C LYS A 168 7.69 3.25 3.23
N VAL A 169 7.53 3.45 4.54
CA VAL A 169 7.55 4.79 5.17
C VAL A 169 8.90 5.49 4.95
N ASP A 170 10.01 4.76 5.11
CA ASP A 170 11.35 5.32 4.91
C ASP A 170 11.55 5.74 3.45
N TYR A 171 11.14 4.89 2.50
CA TYR A 171 11.20 5.23 1.07
C TYR A 171 10.31 6.45 0.75
N CYS A 172 9.05 6.44 1.19
CA CYS A 172 8.15 7.58 0.96
C CYS A 172 8.68 8.87 1.60
N ARG A 173 9.33 8.80 2.77
CA ARG A 173 9.96 9.96 3.42
C ARG A 173 11.15 10.48 2.63
N VAL A 174 12.01 9.59 2.12
CA VAL A 174 13.12 9.97 1.24
C VAL A 174 12.53 10.66 0.01
N HIS A 175 11.60 10.02 -0.70
CA HIS A 175 11.07 10.51 -1.97
C HIS A 175 10.03 11.64 -1.84
N GLY A 176 9.49 11.92 -0.66
CA GLY A 176 8.40 12.88 -0.50
C GLY A 176 7.09 12.42 -1.16
N PHE A 177 6.82 11.12 -1.11
CA PHE A 177 5.53 10.54 -1.50
C PHE A 177 4.59 10.50 -0.30
N ASP A 178 3.30 10.64 -0.58
CA ASP A 178 2.25 10.38 0.41
C ASP A 178 2.11 8.85 0.57
N ILE A 179 1.71 8.39 1.75
CA ILE A 179 1.47 6.96 2.02
C ILE A 179 0.15 6.74 2.74
N PHE A 180 -0.62 5.75 2.28
CA PHE A 180 -1.84 5.27 2.91
C PHE A 180 -1.71 3.77 3.22
N TYR A 181 -1.91 3.40 4.49
CA TYR A 181 -1.88 2.00 4.91
C TYR A 181 -3.28 1.58 5.40
N SER A 182 -3.92 0.66 4.68
CA SER A 182 -5.24 0.16 5.06
C SER A 182 -5.14 -1.10 5.92
N THR A 183 -5.92 -1.11 7.00
CA THR A 183 -6.28 -2.34 7.72
C THR A 183 -7.79 -2.59 7.65
N ALA A 184 -8.50 -1.97 6.70
CA ALA A 184 -9.94 -2.07 6.58
C ALA A 184 -10.35 -2.83 5.32
N VAL A 185 -11.39 -3.67 5.45
CA VAL A 185 -12.11 -4.25 4.32
C VAL A 185 -13.30 -3.36 4.00
N LEU A 186 -13.28 -2.71 2.84
CA LEU A 186 -14.34 -1.79 2.44
C LEU A 186 -15.56 -2.50 1.82
N ASP A 187 -15.36 -3.72 1.34
CA ASP A 187 -16.39 -4.49 0.63
C ASP A 187 -16.32 -5.98 1.01
N ALA A 188 -17.46 -6.51 1.46
CA ALA A 188 -17.64 -7.90 1.90
C ALA A 188 -17.46 -8.95 0.79
N GLU A 189 -17.70 -8.55 -0.45
CA GLU A 189 -17.64 -9.41 -1.63
C GLU A 189 -16.22 -9.49 -2.18
N LEU A 190 -15.40 -8.44 -1.94
CA LEU A 190 -14.01 -8.31 -2.41
C LEU A 190 -13.00 -8.50 -1.26
N ASN A 191 -12.93 -9.73 -0.76
CA ASN A 191 -11.97 -10.14 0.27
C ASN A 191 -10.59 -10.52 -0.30
N GLY A 192 -9.63 -10.81 0.58
CA GLY A 192 -8.29 -11.23 0.19
C GLY A 192 -7.56 -10.19 -0.66
N PHE A 193 -6.89 -10.64 -1.72
CA PHE A 193 -6.12 -9.78 -2.63
C PHE A 193 -7.01 -8.80 -3.41
N TRP A 194 -8.32 -9.06 -3.52
CA TRP A 194 -9.27 -8.19 -4.21
C TRP A 194 -9.59 -6.88 -3.47
N THR A 195 -9.29 -6.80 -2.17
CA THR A 195 -9.63 -5.64 -1.33
C THR A 195 -8.97 -4.34 -1.79
N LYS A 196 -7.88 -4.43 -2.57
CA LYS A 196 -7.17 -3.28 -3.12
C LYS A 196 -8.03 -2.47 -4.10
N LEU A 197 -8.95 -3.10 -4.84
CA LEU A 197 -9.78 -2.43 -5.85
C LEU A 197 -10.74 -1.38 -5.27
N PRO A 198 -11.63 -1.71 -4.31
CA PRO A 198 -12.53 -0.73 -3.70
C PRO A 198 -11.76 0.36 -2.94
N LEU A 199 -10.61 0.01 -2.35
CA LEU A 199 -9.73 0.98 -1.69
C LEU A 199 -9.14 1.99 -2.68
N LEU A 200 -8.54 1.53 -3.77
CA LEU A 200 -7.98 2.41 -4.80
C LEU A 200 -9.03 3.34 -5.40
N ARG A 201 -10.23 2.82 -5.69
CA ARG A 201 -11.34 3.66 -6.18
C ARG A 201 -11.72 4.75 -5.17
N SER A 202 -11.82 4.39 -3.89
CA SER A 202 -12.16 5.34 -2.83
C SER A 202 -11.10 6.43 -2.69
N LEU A 203 -9.81 6.05 -2.73
CA LEU A 203 -8.69 6.99 -2.66
C LEU A 203 -8.62 7.90 -3.88
N MET A 204 -8.85 7.38 -5.09
CA MET A 204 -8.93 8.20 -6.31
C MET A 204 -9.93 9.34 -6.16
N LEU A 205 -11.16 9.02 -5.72
CA LEU A 205 -12.23 10.01 -5.56
C LEU A 205 -12.00 10.97 -4.39
N ALA A 206 -11.33 10.52 -3.32
CA ALA A 206 -11.05 11.33 -2.14
C ALA A 206 -9.86 12.27 -2.32
N HIS A 207 -8.92 11.91 -3.21
CA HIS A 207 -7.65 12.61 -3.43
C HIS A 207 -7.50 13.09 -4.89
N PRO A 208 -8.32 14.05 -5.36
CA PRO A 208 -8.21 14.59 -6.72
C PRO A 208 -6.85 15.23 -7.01
N GLU A 209 -6.11 15.67 -6.00
CA GLU A 209 -4.73 16.16 -6.11
C GLU A 209 -3.71 15.06 -6.46
N THR A 210 -3.99 13.80 -6.15
CA THR A 210 -3.08 12.70 -6.47
C THR A 210 -3.11 12.42 -7.96
N GLU A 211 -1.95 12.40 -8.62
CA GLU A 211 -1.85 12.05 -10.04
C GLU A 211 -1.70 10.55 -10.26
N PHE A 212 -0.88 9.90 -9.43
CA PHE A 212 -0.69 8.46 -9.46
C PHE A 212 -0.88 7.83 -8.08
N LEU A 213 -1.60 6.72 -8.05
CA LEU A 213 -1.64 5.81 -6.91
C LEU A 213 -0.69 4.65 -7.21
N TRP A 214 0.22 4.34 -6.29
CA TRP A 214 1.12 3.21 -6.42
C TRP A 214 0.75 2.14 -5.39
N TRP A 215 0.08 1.09 -5.86
CA TRP A 215 -0.22 -0.06 -5.01
C TRP A 215 1.04 -0.89 -4.76
N MET A 216 1.28 -1.26 -3.50
CA MET A 216 2.33 -2.16 -3.07
C MET A 216 1.80 -3.20 -2.08
N ASP A 217 1.95 -4.48 -2.39
CA ASP A 217 1.62 -5.57 -1.47
C ASP A 217 2.44 -5.48 -0.17
N SER A 218 1.90 -6.08 0.90
CA SER A 218 2.53 -6.03 2.22
C SER A 218 3.86 -6.79 2.30
N ASP A 219 4.04 -7.82 1.50
CA ASP A 219 5.24 -8.67 1.37
C ASP A 219 6.20 -8.18 0.27
N LEU A 220 5.99 -6.95 -0.19
CA LEU A 220 6.90 -6.22 -1.08
C LEU A 220 7.82 -5.29 -0.30
N MET A 221 9.12 -5.34 -0.58
CA MET A 221 10.15 -4.50 0.04
C MET A 221 10.82 -3.65 -1.03
N LEU A 222 11.01 -2.37 -0.72
CA LEU A 222 11.80 -1.44 -1.53
C LEU A 222 13.27 -1.59 -1.13
N THR A 223 14.09 -2.05 -2.07
CA THR A 223 15.49 -2.42 -1.81
C THR A 223 16.50 -1.50 -2.46
N ASP A 224 16.09 -0.63 -3.39
CA ASP A 224 16.85 0.54 -3.80
C ASP A 224 16.16 1.79 -3.23
N MET A 225 16.74 2.37 -2.18
CA MET A 225 16.12 3.50 -1.47
C MET A 225 16.33 4.84 -2.21
N LEU A 226 17.15 4.88 -3.25
CA LEU A 226 17.46 6.08 -4.03
C LEU A 226 16.82 6.11 -5.42
N ALA A 227 16.54 4.95 -6.01
CA ALA A 227 15.88 4.89 -7.30
C ALA A 227 14.44 5.41 -7.21
N GLU A 228 14.11 6.32 -8.12
CA GLU A 228 12.75 6.84 -8.32
C GLU A 228 12.22 6.32 -9.69
N PRO A 229 10.93 5.99 -9.81
CA PRO A 229 10.36 5.60 -11.09
C PRO A 229 10.54 6.69 -12.17
N PRO A 230 10.77 6.32 -13.45
CA PRO A 230 11.01 7.27 -14.53
C PRO A 230 9.70 7.92 -15.02
N TRP A 231 9.14 8.84 -14.24
CA TRP A 231 7.80 9.44 -14.44
C TRP A 231 7.54 9.97 -15.85
N GLY A 232 8.55 10.51 -16.53
CA GLY A 232 8.43 10.99 -17.91
C GLY A 232 8.02 9.90 -18.90
N ARG A 233 8.44 8.65 -18.68
CA ARG A 233 8.03 7.49 -19.48
C ARG A 233 6.55 7.14 -19.27
N TYR A 234 6.00 7.48 -18.11
CA TYR A 234 4.62 7.13 -17.71
C TYR A 234 3.60 8.20 -18.08
N ALA A 235 4.06 9.35 -18.60
CA ALA A 235 3.21 10.50 -18.92
C ALA A 235 2.05 10.18 -19.89
N ARG A 236 2.20 9.14 -20.74
CA ARG A 236 1.19 8.73 -21.74
C ARG A 236 0.44 7.44 -21.39
N HIS A 237 0.57 6.97 -20.15
CA HIS A 237 -0.05 5.73 -19.70
C HIS A 237 -0.87 5.98 -18.44
N ASN A 238 -1.94 5.22 -18.27
CA ASN A 238 -2.80 5.25 -17.10
C ASN A 238 -2.57 4.07 -16.16
N LEU A 239 -2.01 2.98 -16.66
CA LEU A 239 -1.57 1.84 -15.86
C LEU A 239 -0.11 1.51 -16.21
N VAL A 240 0.73 1.36 -15.19
CA VAL A 240 2.09 0.82 -15.31
C VAL A 240 2.17 -0.39 -14.40
N VAL A 241 2.46 -1.54 -15.00
CA VAL A 241 2.53 -2.82 -14.29
C VAL A 241 3.79 -3.56 -14.73
N PRO A 242 4.55 -4.20 -13.83
CA PRO A 242 5.69 -5.01 -14.21
C PRO A 242 5.22 -6.15 -15.12
N GLY A 243 5.88 -6.35 -16.26
CA GLY A 243 5.50 -7.42 -17.19
C GLY A 243 6.17 -7.32 -18.56
N TRP A 244 5.87 -8.30 -19.41
CA TRP A 244 6.43 -8.39 -20.77
C TRP A 244 5.33 -8.63 -21.82
N ASP A 245 5.41 -7.93 -22.96
CA ASP A 245 4.38 -7.99 -24.02
C ASP A 245 4.26 -9.39 -24.61
N ASP A 246 5.38 -10.08 -24.84
CA ASP A 246 5.43 -11.46 -25.32
C ASP A 246 4.78 -12.43 -24.33
N LYS A 247 4.96 -12.24 -23.02
CA LYS A 247 4.32 -13.05 -21.99
C LYS A 247 2.82 -12.80 -21.88
N VAL A 248 2.39 -11.54 -21.93
CA VAL A 248 0.97 -11.16 -21.77
C VAL A 248 0.18 -11.43 -23.04
N TYR A 249 0.61 -10.94 -24.19
CA TYR A 249 -0.17 -10.99 -25.44
C TYR A 249 0.24 -12.12 -26.37
N GLY A 250 1.49 -12.58 -26.30
CA GLY A 250 1.99 -13.72 -27.06
C GLY A 250 1.59 -15.05 -26.39
N GLU A 251 2.19 -15.34 -25.24
CA GLU A 251 2.01 -16.60 -24.50
C GLU A 251 0.69 -16.63 -23.71
N ARG A 252 0.12 -15.46 -23.38
CA ARG A 252 -1.06 -15.33 -22.51
C ARG A 252 -0.86 -15.91 -21.11
N SER A 253 0.35 -15.81 -20.58
CA SER A 253 0.68 -16.34 -19.26
C SER A 253 0.08 -15.47 -18.16
N TRP A 254 -0.55 -16.09 -17.16
CA TRP A 254 -1.02 -15.36 -15.98
C TRP A 254 0.11 -14.76 -15.13
N LEU A 255 1.35 -15.20 -15.36
CA LEU A 255 2.59 -14.65 -14.78
C LEU A 255 3.24 -13.59 -15.68
N GLY A 256 2.60 -13.21 -16.79
CA GLY A 256 3.12 -12.18 -17.69
C GLY A 256 3.15 -10.78 -17.08
N ILE A 257 2.44 -10.57 -15.97
CA ILE A 257 2.52 -9.39 -15.12
C ILE A 257 2.65 -9.77 -13.64
N ASN A 258 2.94 -8.79 -12.77
CA ASN A 258 2.72 -8.90 -11.33
C ASN A 258 1.79 -7.80 -10.81
N ALA A 259 0.68 -8.16 -10.17
CA ALA A 259 -0.31 -7.20 -9.64
C ALA A 259 -0.07 -6.79 -8.17
N GLY A 260 1.08 -7.16 -7.60
CA GLY A 260 1.49 -6.73 -6.26
C GLY A 260 2.26 -5.42 -6.22
N SER A 261 2.65 -4.89 -7.38
CA SER A 261 3.23 -3.56 -7.53
C SER A 261 2.75 -2.96 -8.83
N PHE A 262 1.95 -1.91 -8.79
CA PHE A 262 1.54 -1.21 -10.00
C PHE A 262 1.18 0.25 -9.72
N ILE A 263 1.35 1.08 -10.73
CA ILE A 263 1.06 2.52 -10.68
C ILE A 263 -0.15 2.78 -11.56
N ILE A 264 -1.17 3.45 -11.02
CA ILE A 264 -2.41 3.74 -11.73
C ILE A 264 -2.76 5.23 -11.62
N ARG A 265 -3.07 5.86 -12.75
CA ARG A 265 -3.38 7.29 -12.83
C ARG A 265 -4.74 7.58 -12.21
N ASN A 266 -4.89 8.71 -11.54
CA ASN A 266 -6.17 9.19 -11.06
C ASN A 266 -6.98 9.85 -12.21
N CYS A 267 -7.68 9.02 -12.99
CA CYS A 267 -8.48 9.46 -14.13
C CYS A 267 -9.71 8.56 -14.35
N ARG A 268 -10.60 9.00 -15.25
CA ARG A 268 -11.82 8.28 -15.63
C ARG A 268 -11.53 6.88 -16.13
N TRP A 269 -10.52 6.72 -16.97
CA TRP A 269 -10.10 5.43 -17.53
C TRP A 269 -9.78 4.42 -16.43
N SER A 270 -9.09 4.86 -15.37
CA SER A 270 -8.71 4.00 -14.24
C SER A 270 -9.92 3.59 -13.41
N LEU A 271 -10.89 4.48 -13.19
CA LEU A 271 -12.16 4.13 -12.53
C LEU A 271 -12.90 3.04 -13.33
N ASP A 272 -12.93 3.17 -14.65
CA ASP A 272 -13.57 2.19 -15.53
C ASP A 272 -12.83 0.85 -15.56
N LEU A 273 -11.50 0.86 -15.50
CA LEU A 273 -10.69 -0.35 -15.36
C LEU A 273 -10.98 -1.05 -14.02
N LEU A 274 -10.98 -0.32 -12.90
CA LEU A 274 -11.25 -0.88 -11.58
C LEU A 274 -12.64 -1.53 -11.51
N ASP A 275 -13.66 -0.89 -12.09
CA ASP A 275 -15.01 -1.46 -12.19
C ASP A 275 -15.05 -2.72 -13.06
N ALA A 276 -14.33 -2.76 -14.19
CA ALA A 276 -14.27 -3.95 -15.04
C ALA A 276 -13.53 -5.11 -14.34
N TRP A 277 -12.44 -4.79 -13.63
CA TRP A 277 -11.61 -5.73 -12.90
C TRP A 277 -12.37 -6.36 -11.72
N ALA A 278 -13.10 -5.56 -10.95
CA ALA A 278 -13.83 -5.99 -9.76
C ALA A 278 -14.93 -7.01 -10.05
N ARG A 279 -15.50 -7.02 -11.25
CA ARG A 279 -16.57 -7.98 -11.64
C ARG A 279 -16.19 -9.44 -11.45
N MET A 280 -14.89 -9.73 -11.55
CA MET A 280 -14.36 -11.09 -11.42
C MET A 280 -14.00 -11.45 -9.97
N GLY A 281 -14.11 -10.50 -9.05
CA GLY A 281 -13.61 -10.62 -7.69
C GLY A 281 -14.66 -10.98 -6.64
N ALA A 282 -15.96 -10.97 -6.94
CA ALA A 282 -17.00 -11.27 -5.94
C ALA A 282 -16.93 -12.73 -5.46
N ARG A 283 -16.61 -12.96 -4.18
CA ARG A 283 -16.42 -14.30 -3.60
C ARG A 283 -17.60 -15.27 -3.85
N GLY A 284 -17.28 -16.56 -3.90
CA GLY A 284 -18.24 -17.63 -4.16
C GLY A 284 -18.46 -17.88 -5.66
N PRO A 285 -19.70 -18.22 -6.10
CA PRO A 285 -19.96 -18.73 -7.45
C PRO A 285 -19.45 -17.86 -8.59
N VAL A 286 -19.48 -16.53 -8.43
CA VAL A 286 -19.00 -15.57 -9.44
C VAL A 286 -17.49 -15.70 -9.65
N ARG A 287 -16.69 -15.61 -8.58
CA ARG A 287 -15.23 -15.73 -8.63
C ARG A 287 -14.78 -17.12 -9.09
N GLU A 288 -15.49 -18.18 -8.70
CA GLU A 288 -15.23 -19.54 -9.18
C GLU A 288 -15.47 -19.67 -10.69
N MET A 289 -16.58 -19.14 -11.21
CA MET A 289 -16.90 -19.14 -12.64
C MET A 289 -15.84 -18.39 -13.45
N TYR A 290 -15.45 -17.19 -12.99
CA TYR A 290 -14.38 -16.45 -13.65
C TYR A 290 -13.03 -17.16 -13.54
N GLY A 291 -12.74 -17.84 -12.44
CA GLY A 291 -11.53 -18.66 -12.30
C GLY A 291 -11.40 -19.73 -13.39
N LYS A 292 -12.50 -20.41 -13.71
CA LYS A 292 -12.57 -21.38 -14.83
C LYS A 292 -12.34 -20.68 -16.17
N ARG A 293 -13.04 -19.58 -16.43
CA ARG A 293 -12.92 -18.83 -17.69
C ARG A 293 -11.53 -18.25 -17.92
N VAL A 294 -10.89 -17.77 -16.86
CA VAL A 294 -9.49 -17.30 -16.87
C VAL A 294 -8.55 -18.45 -17.20
N ALA A 295 -8.72 -19.61 -16.56
CA ALA A 295 -7.91 -20.80 -16.83
C ALA A 295 -8.08 -21.37 -18.25
N GLU A 296 -9.26 -21.23 -18.86
CA GLU A 296 -9.50 -21.57 -20.27
C GLU A 296 -8.80 -20.62 -21.25
N THR A 297 -8.49 -19.39 -20.81
CA THR A 297 -7.98 -18.32 -21.67
C THR A 297 -6.48 -18.10 -21.53
N LEU A 298 -5.96 -18.25 -20.32
CA LEU A 298 -4.55 -17.98 -19.97
C LEU A 298 -3.75 -19.27 -19.89
N SER A 299 -2.51 -19.22 -20.36
CA SER A 299 -1.56 -20.31 -20.20
C SER A 299 -1.05 -20.41 -18.76
N ASP A 300 -0.66 -21.63 -18.38
CA ASP A 300 -0.04 -21.99 -17.10
C ASP A 300 -0.86 -21.62 -15.85
N ARG A 301 -2.17 -21.36 -16.02
CA ARG A 301 -3.12 -21.03 -14.96
C ARG A 301 -4.11 -22.17 -14.75
N GLY A 302 -4.04 -22.84 -13.59
CA GLY A 302 -5.00 -23.89 -13.23
C GLY A 302 -6.42 -23.36 -12.98
N PRO A 303 -7.46 -24.22 -12.93
CA PRO A 303 -8.87 -23.81 -12.81
C PRO A 303 -9.33 -23.57 -11.37
N TYR A 304 -8.53 -22.84 -10.59
CA TYR A 304 -8.91 -22.34 -9.26
C TYR A 304 -9.50 -20.93 -9.35
N GLU A 305 -10.12 -20.46 -8.27
CA GLU A 305 -10.77 -19.15 -8.18
C GLU A 305 -9.96 -18.01 -8.80
N ALA A 306 -10.65 -17.05 -9.42
CA ALA A 306 -10.00 -15.90 -10.01
C ALA A 306 -9.21 -15.09 -8.96
N CYS A 307 -7.96 -14.75 -9.29
CA CYS A 307 -7.17 -13.77 -8.55
C CYS A 307 -7.07 -12.48 -9.35
N ASP A 308 -6.85 -11.36 -8.65
CA ASP A 308 -6.72 -10.03 -9.21
C ASP A 308 -5.68 -10.00 -10.35
N GLN A 309 -4.49 -10.59 -10.15
CA GLN A 309 -3.47 -10.66 -11.20
C GLN A 309 -3.96 -11.35 -12.47
N SER A 310 -4.48 -12.58 -12.33
CA SER A 310 -4.93 -13.35 -13.50
C SER A 310 -6.12 -12.70 -14.20
N ALA A 311 -6.99 -12.03 -13.44
CA ALA A 311 -8.11 -11.27 -13.97
C ALA A 311 -7.66 -10.03 -14.76
N LEU A 312 -6.59 -9.33 -14.31
CA LEU A 312 -6.03 -8.21 -15.06
C LEU A 312 -5.40 -8.69 -16.38
N VAL A 313 -4.63 -9.78 -16.35
CA VAL A 313 -4.10 -10.39 -17.60
C VAL A 313 -5.25 -10.78 -18.53
N TYR A 314 -6.32 -11.39 -18.00
CA TYR A 314 -7.50 -11.74 -18.78
C TYR A 314 -8.11 -10.53 -19.47
N LEU A 315 -8.29 -9.40 -18.78
CA LEU A 315 -8.79 -8.16 -19.38
C LEU A 315 -7.85 -7.61 -20.45
N LEU A 316 -6.54 -7.60 -20.19
CA LEU A 316 -5.56 -7.13 -21.17
C LEU A 316 -5.58 -7.99 -22.44
N VAL A 317 -5.67 -9.32 -22.30
CA VAL A 317 -5.69 -10.26 -23.43
C VAL A 317 -7.01 -10.18 -24.21
N THR A 318 -8.15 -10.17 -23.52
CA THR A 318 -9.47 -10.28 -24.16
C THR A 318 -10.06 -8.94 -24.60
N GLU A 319 -9.64 -7.85 -23.97
CA GLU A 319 -10.08 -6.48 -24.24
C GLU A 319 -8.89 -5.57 -24.59
N ARG A 320 -7.85 -6.08 -25.27
CA ARG A 320 -6.62 -5.33 -25.61
C ARG A 320 -6.91 -3.96 -26.26
N GLY A 321 -7.89 -3.89 -27.15
CA GLY A 321 -8.27 -2.64 -27.82
C GLY A 321 -8.80 -1.57 -26.86
N ARG A 322 -9.30 -1.96 -25.69
CA ARG A 322 -9.85 -1.05 -24.67
C ARG A 322 -8.80 -0.63 -23.64
N TRP A 323 -7.92 -1.55 -23.23
CA TRP A 323 -7.01 -1.33 -22.10
C TRP A 323 -5.53 -1.25 -22.49
N GLY A 324 -5.13 -1.94 -23.55
CA GLY A 324 -3.72 -2.14 -23.89
C GLY A 324 -2.98 -0.86 -24.28
N GLY A 325 -3.64 0.08 -24.96
CA GLY A 325 -3.00 1.35 -25.39
C GLY A 325 -2.58 2.25 -24.24
N GLU A 326 -3.31 2.20 -23.12
CA GLU A 326 -3.05 3.01 -21.92
C GLU A 326 -2.23 2.26 -20.86
N THR A 327 -1.91 0.99 -21.11
CA THR A 327 -1.15 0.12 -20.19
C THR A 327 0.29 -0.03 -20.64
N LEU A 328 1.23 0.35 -19.78
CA LEU A 328 2.65 0.07 -19.94
C LEU A 328 3.04 -1.19 -19.17
N LEU A 329 3.58 -2.17 -19.90
CA LEU A 329 4.26 -3.32 -19.30
C LEU A 329 5.73 -2.94 -19.04
N GLU A 330 6.07 -2.66 -17.79
CA GLU A 330 7.39 -2.21 -17.38
C GLU A 330 8.34 -3.38 -17.14
N ASN A 331 9.50 -3.34 -17.77
CA ASN A 331 10.54 -4.36 -17.66
C ASN A 331 11.96 -3.79 -17.72
N SER A 332 12.13 -2.45 -17.72
CA SER A 332 13.46 -1.84 -17.77
C SER A 332 14.14 -1.75 -16.40
N TYR A 333 13.38 -1.96 -15.32
CA TYR A 333 13.88 -2.08 -13.95
C TYR A 333 12.91 -2.94 -13.15
N SER A 334 13.30 -3.29 -11.93
CA SER A 334 12.50 -4.15 -11.06
C SER A 334 11.39 -3.38 -10.34
N LEU A 335 10.30 -3.06 -11.04
CA LEU A 335 9.03 -2.62 -10.40
C LEU A 335 8.37 -3.78 -9.65
N HIS A 336 8.75 -5.01 -10.00
CA HIS A 336 8.57 -6.25 -9.26
C HIS A 336 9.84 -7.09 -9.44
N GLY A 337 10.38 -7.64 -8.36
CA GLY A 337 11.55 -8.52 -8.38
C GLY A 337 11.28 -9.79 -7.61
N PHE A 338 11.38 -10.94 -8.28
CA PHE A 338 11.11 -12.22 -7.64
C PHE A 338 12.22 -12.56 -6.63
N TRP A 339 11.85 -12.56 -5.34
CA TRP A 339 12.79 -12.59 -4.22
C TRP A 339 13.82 -13.73 -4.26
N ALA A 340 13.42 -14.93 -4.69
CA ALA A 340 14.27 -16.11 -4.64
C ALA A 340 15.50 -15.99 -5.56
N GLY A 341 15.45 -15.16 -6.59
CA GLY A 341 16.60 -14.88 -7.47
C GLY A 341 17.45 -13.68 -7.04
N ILE A 342 17.07 -13.01 -5.94
CA ILE A 342 17.63 -11.72 -5.50
C ILE A 342 18.33 -11.85 -4.15
N VAL A 343 17.66 -12.44 -3.15
CA VAL A 343 18.04 -12.27 -1.73
C VAL A 343 19.43 -12.81 -1.39
N ASP A 344 19.93 -13.80 -2.12
CA ASP A 344 21.25 -14.39 -1.89
C ASP A 344 22.39 -13.63 -2.59
N ARG A 345 22.07 -12.64 -3.44
CA ARG A 345 23.04 -11.83 -4.18
C ARG A 345 23.29 -10.46 -3.57
N TYR A 346 22.60 -10.11 -2.48
CA TYR A 346 22.73 -8.81 -1.85
C TYR A 346 24.17 -8.46 -1.46
N GLU A 347 24.94 -9.41 -0.94
CA GLU A 347 26.36 -9.18 -0.62
C GLU A 347 27.19 -8.84 -1.86
N GLU A 348 26.85 -9.40 -3.03
CA GLU A 348 27.51 -9.09 -4.29
C GLU A 348 27.13 -7.69 -4.77
N MET A 349 25.85 -7.33 -4.70
CA MET A 349 25.33 -6.01 -5.07
C MET A 349 25.90 -4.87 -4.22
N ARG A 350 26.24 -5.12 -2.94
CA ARG A 350 26.88 -4.11 -2.07
C ARG A 350 28.34 -3.85 -2.40
N ARG A 351 29.01 -4.74 -3.15
CA ARG A 351 30.44 -4.58 -3.42
C ARG A 351 30.68 -3.38 -4.35
N PRO A 352 31.55 -2.42 -3.96
CA PRO A 352 31.93 -1.34 -4.85
C PRO A 352 32.44 -1.88 -6.19
N GLY A 353 31.88 -1.40 -7.31
CA GLY A 353 32.28 -1.82 -8.65
C GLY A 353 31.70 -3.15 -9.14
N ALA A 354 30.75 -3.78 -8.43
CA ALA A 354 30.12 -5.03 -8.85
C ALA A 354 29.39 -4.93 -10.20
N GLY A 355 28.95 -3.73 -10.60
CA GLY A 355 28.23 -3.50 -11.85
C GLY A 355 26.81 -4.10 -11.89
N GLU A 356 26.39 -4.83 -10.85
CA GLU A 356 25.05 -5.38 -10.74
C GLU A 356 24.06 -4.31 -10.26
N PRO A 357 22.98 -4.06 -11.01
CA PRO A 357 21.97 -3.09 -10.60
C PRO A 357 21.18 -3.64 -9.40
N VAL A 358 21.05 -2.80 -8.36
CA VAL A 358 20.18 -3.09 -7.21
C VAL A 358 18.72 -3.07 -7.68
N PRO A 359 17.91 -4.09 -7.37
CA PRO A 359 16.50 -4.06 -7.72
C PRO A 359 15.76 -3.04 -6.86
N LEU A 360 14.93 -2.19 -7.48
CA LEU A 360 14.04 -1.29 -6.74
C LEU A 360 13.13 -2.07 -5.80
N VAL A 361 12.53 -3.16 -6.30
CA VAL A 361 11.60 -3.99 -5.54
C VAL A 361 12.13 -5.41 -5.37
N THR A 362 12.08 -5.92 -4.14
CA THR A 362 12.12 -7.35 -3.85
C THR A 362 10.76 -7.79 -3.30
N HIS A 363 10.07 -8.67 -4.01
CA HIS A 363 8.70 -9.08 -3.72
C HIS A 363 8.63 -10.57 -3.33
N PHE A 364 8.17 -10.84 -2.11
CA PHE A 364 8.12 -12.17 -1.48
C PHE A 364 6.89 -13.00 -1.86
N VAL A 365 6.56 -12.99 -3.16
CA VAL A 365 5.42 -13.75 -3.71
C VAL A 365 5.49 -15.20 -3.25
N GLY A 366 4.38 -15.67 -2.66
CA GLY A 366 4.22 -17.04 -2.19
C GLY A 366 4.71 -17.30 -0.76
N CYS A 367 5.34 -16.34 -0.07
CA CYS A 367 5.85 -16.53 1.28
C CYS A 367 4.80 -16.37 2.39
N LYS A 368 3.75 -15.58 2.16
CA LYS A 368 2.59 -15.42 3.06
C LYS A 368 2.96 -15.25 4.55
N PRO A 369 3.74 -14.22 4.91
CA PRO A 369 4.35 -14.07 6.24
C PRO A 369 3.32 -13.98 7.39
N CYS A 370 2.07 -13.62 7.08
CA CYS A 370 1.02 -13.43 8.07
C CYS A 370 0.17 -14.68 8.32
N SER A 371 -0.26 -15.38 7.26
CA SER A 371 -1.15 -16.54 7.37
C SER A 371 -0.41 -17.88 7.48
N GLY A 372 0.75 -18.02 6.82
CA GLY A 372 1.50 -19.28 6.70
C GLY A 372 0.80 -20.38 5.88
N GLU A 373 -0.53 -20.36 5.81
CA GLU A 373 -1.35 -21.30 5.04
C GLU A 373 -1.16 -21.12 3.53
N ASP A 374 -1.07 -22.25 2.82
CA ASP A 374 -0.87 -22.32 1.37
C ASP A 374 0.37 -21.53 0.88
N SER A 375 1.41 -21.42 1.73
CA SER A 375 2.72 -20.88 1.32
C SER A 375 3.35 -21.82 0.27
N SER A 376 3.94 -21.23 -0.77
CA SER A 376 4.65 -21.98 -1.81
C SER A 376 6.08 -22.33 -1.40
N TYR A 377 6.59 -21.71 -0.33
CA TYR A 377 7.97 -21.80 0.12
C TYR A 377 8.06 -22.10 1.61
N ASP A 378 9.20 -22.65 2.03
CA ASP A 378 9.49 -22.87 3.44
C ASP A 378 9.47 -21.54 4.23
N ALA A 379 8.73 -21.53 5.33
CA ALA A 379 8.51 -20.32 6.11
C ALA A 379 9.81 -19.75 6.69
N ALA A 380 10.78 -20.60 7.05
CA ALA A 380 12.06 -20.14 7.58
C ALA A 380 12.95 -19.56 6.49
N VAL A 381 12.94 -20.13 5.28
CA VAL A 381 13.62 -19.53 4.10
C VAL A 381 13.02 -18.17 3.77
N CYS A 382 11.69 -18.07 3.69
CA CYS A 382 10.99 -16.81 3.45
C CYS A 382 11.34 -15.75 4.49
N ARG A 383 11.24 -16.10 5.78
CA ARG A 383 11.56 -15.19 6.88
C ARG A 383 12.99 -14.65 6.77
N ARG A 384 13.98 -15.54 6.59
CA ARG A 384 15.38 -15.13 6.42
C ARG A 384 15.56 -14.22 5.21
N GLY A 385 14.94 -14.54 4.09
CA GLY A 385 14.98 -13.70 2.90
C GLY A 385 14.40 -12.30 3.15
N MET A 386 13.25 -12.22 3.82
CA MET A 386 12.59 -10.95 4.16
C MET A 386 13.44 -10.12 5.12
N GLU A 387 14.02 -10.73 6.15
CA GLU A 387 14.92 -10.06 7.10
C GLU A 387 16.15 -9.48 6.39
N ARG A 388 16.76 -10.25 5.47
CA ARG A 388 17.88 -9.80 4.65
C ARG A 388 17.51 -8.64 3.75
N ALA A 389 16.37 -8.70 3.06
CA ALA A 389 15.89 -7.61 2.20
C ALA A 389 15.61 -6.33 3.00
N LEU A 390 15.00 -6.47 4.18
CA LEU A 390 14.74 -5.35 5.09
C LEU A 390 16.04 -4.73 5.58
N ASN A 391 17.01 -5.53 6.02
CA ASN A 391 18.31 -5.04 6.49
C ASN A 391 19.13 -4.41 5.35
N PHE A 392 19.05 -4.96 4.14
CA PHE A 392 19.71 -4.41 2.96
C PHE A 392 19.19 -3.02 2.59
N ALA A 393 17.88 -2.83 2.64
CA ALA A 393 17.26 -1.53 2.44
C ALA A 393 17.53 -0.57 3.60
N ASP A 394 17.41 -1.05 4.85
CA ASP A 394 17.58 -0.23 6.04
C ASP A 394 19.03 0.24 6.21
N ASP A 395 20.03 -0.49 5.71
CA ASP A 395 21.40 -0.01 5.68
C ASP A 395 21.62 1.24 4.82
N GLN A 396 20.84 1.41 3.74
CA GLN A 396 20.86 2.64 2.94
C GLN A 396 20.21 3.82 3.70
N VAL A 397 19.37 3.51 4.70
CA VAL A 397 18.78 4.51 5.59
C VAL A 397 19.71 4.82 6.76
N LEU A 398 20.27 3.80 7.41
CA LEU A 398 21.15 3.92 8.57
C LEU A 398 22.48 4.58 8.20
N SER A 399 22.98 4.36 6.98
CA SER A 399 24.22 4.99 6.50
C SER A 399 24.13 6.51 6.57
N MET A 400 22.93 7.09 6.37
CA MET A 400 22.68 8.52 6.54
C MET A 400 23.03 9.03 7.93
N TYR A 401 22.92 8.17 8.93
CA TYR A 401 23.15 8.47 10.34
C TYR A 401 24.47 7.88 10.86
N GLY A 402 25.30 7.30 9.99
CA GLY A 402 26.60 6.71 10.34
C GLY A 402 26.53 5.32 10.96
N PHE A 403 25.43 4.59 10.74
CA PHE A 403 25.24 3.22 11.21
C PHE A 403 25.04 2.25 10.05
N GLY A 404 25.18 0.96 10.34
CA GLY A 404 24.81 -0.14 9.46
C GLY A 404 24.68 -1.42 10.26
N HIS A 405 23.93 -2.39 9.75
CA HIS A 405 23.82 -3.70 10.36
C HIS A 405 25.18 -4.41 10.36
N GLU A 406 25.47 -5.21 11.40
CA GLU A 406 26.72 -5.98 11.45
C GLU A 406 26.81 -6.99 10.28
N SER A 407 25.66 -7.54 9.88
CA SER A 407 25.47 -8.29 8.65
C SER A 407 23.99 -8.27 8.26
N LEU A 408 23.66 -8.67 7.03
CA LEU A 408 22.26 -8.76 6.59
C LEU A 408 21.43 -9.80 7.35
N ASN A 409 22.05 -10.66 8.17
CA ASN A 409 21.39 -11.74 8.90
C ASN A 409 21.09 -11.38 10.37
N THR A 410 21.37 -10.16 10.82
CA THR A 410 21.16 -9.72 12.21
C THR A 410 20.49 -8.36 12.25
N THR A 411 19.74 -8.09 13.32
CA THR A 411 19.18 -6.76 13.62
C THR A 411 20.14 -5.88 14.40
N ALA A 412 21.30 -6.42 14.83
CA ALA A 412 22.34 -5.64 15.50
C ALA A 412 22.94 -4.62 14.52
N VAL A 413 23.16 -3.41 15.01
CA VAL A 413 23.75 -2.30 14.26
C VAL A 413 25.05 -1.85 14.90
N LEU A 414 26.00 -1.47 14.07
CA LEU A 414 27.28 -0.91 14.45
C LEU A 414 27.47 0.45 13.79
N ARG A 415 28.35 1.25 14.40
CA ARG A 415 28.79 2.52 13.83
C ARG A 415 29.76 2.22 12.68
N VAL A 416 29.47 2.74 11.49
CA VAL A 416 30.30 2.51 10.28
C VAL A 416 31.24 3.68 9.96
N ARG A 417 31.09 4.82 10.66
CA ARG A 417 31.97 5.98 10.53
C ARG A 417 32.13 6.74 11.86
N ASN A 418 33.29 7.36 12.05
CA ASN A 418 33.56 8.21 13.21
C ASN A 418 32.83 9.56 13.10
N ASP A 419 32.48 10.13 14.26
CA ASP A 419 31.97 11.51 14.30
C ASP A 419 33.10 12.48 13.92
N THR A 420 32.85 13.32 12.91
CA THR A 420 33.84 14.27 12.38
C THR A 420 33.94 15.54 13.21
N GLY A 421 32.98 15.81 14.10
CA GLY A 421 32.84 17.09 14.81
C GLY A 421 32.26 18.22 13.97
N GLY A 422 32.15 18.03 12.64
CA GLY A 422 31.49 18.90 11.67
C GLY A 422 30.47 18.10 10.85
N PRO A 423 29.25 17.88 11.37
CA PRO A 423 28.25 17.01 10.75
C PRO A 423 27.65 17.58 9.45
N LEU A 424 27.99 18.82 9.09
CA LEU A 424 27.56 19.52 7.87
C LEU A 424 28.70 19.70 6.86
N ASP A 425 29.90 19.19 7.16
CA ASP A 425 31.05 19.31 6.27
C ASP A 425 30.77 18.45 5.04
N ALA A 426 30.70 19.10 3.87
CA ALA A 426 30.05 18.62 2.65
C ALA A 426 30.83 17.52 1.89
N ASP A 427 31.77 16.85 2.54
CA ASP A 427 32.76 15.99 1.86
C ASP A 427 32.18 14.64 1.41
N ASP A 428 30.99 14.26 1.89
CA ASP A 428 30.29 13.03 1.51
C ASP A 428 29.08 13.31 0.60
N ALA A 429 29.36 13.39 -0.71
CA ALA A 429 28.35 13.66 -1.74
C ALA A 429 27.29 12.55 -1.88
N GLU A 430 27.57 11.33 -1.43
CA GLU A 430 26.60 10.23 -1.40
C GLU A 430 25.64 10.43 -0.22
N LEU A 431 26.18 10.66 0.97
CA LEU A 431 25.40 11.04 2.16
C LEU A 431 24.49 12.25 1.90
N GLY A 432 25.01 13.29 1.26
CA GLY A 432 24.23 14.48 0.89
C GLY A 432 23.05 14.15 -0.02
N ARG A 433 23.22 13.23 -0.98
CA ARG A 433 22.13 12.77 -1.86
C ARG A 433 21.05 12.00 -1.11
N HIS A 434 21.41 11.24 -0.07
CA HIS A 434 20.44 10.51 0.75
C HIS A 434 19.69 11.42 1.74
N LEU A 435 20.40 12.33 2.42
CA LEU A 435 19.82 13.25 3.42
C LEU A 435 18.99 14.37 2.77
N HIS A 436 19.45 14.89 1.63
CA HIS A 436 18.89 16.04 0.93
C HIS A 436 18.74 15.77 -0.56
N PRO A 437 17.92 14.77 -0.96
CA PRO A 437 17.77 14.42 -2.36
C PRO A 437 17.15 15.57 -3.17
N ALA A 438 17.60 15.74 -4.42
CA ALA A 438 17.18 16.82 -5.29
C ALA A 438 15.65 16.86 -5.52
N PHE A 439 14.98 15.70 -5.48
CA PHE A 439 13.54 15.61 -5.63
C PHE A 439 12.74 16.15 -4.43
N ARG A 440 13.37 16.36 -3.25
CA ARG A 440 12.78 17.08 -2.11
C ARG A 440 13.10 18.56 -2.09
N ALA A 441 13.92 19.07 -3.02
CA ALA A 441 14.19 20.49 -3.09
C ALA A 441 12.86 21.23 -3.30
N ALA A 442 12.53 22.14 -2.38
CA ALA A 442 11.46 23.08 -2.65
C ALA A 442 11.85 23.86 -3.92
N ASN A 443 10.97 23.91 -4.90
CA ASN A 443 11.08 24.92 -5.94
C ASN A 443 10.93 26.28 -5.25
N LEU A 444 12.05 26.87 -4.82
CA LEU A 444 12.12 28.25 -4.35
C LEU A 444 11.81 29.21 -5.48
#